data_AF-A0A950JC34-F1
#
_entry.id   AF-A0A950JC34-F1
#
_cell.length_a   1.000
_cell.length_b   1.000
_cell.length_c   1.000
_cell.angle_alpha   90.00
_cell.angle_beta   90.00
_cell.angle_gamma   90.00
#
_symmetry.space_group_name_H-M   'P 1'
#
loop_
_entity.id
_entity.type
_entity.pdbx_description
1 polymer ?
#
loop_
_entity_poly.entity_id
_entity_poly.type
_entity_poly.pdbx_seq_one_letter_code
_entity_poly.pdbx_strand_id
1 'polypeptide(L)' 'AEVENLVEPGTIDPDHIITPGVFVQRILHVPNATKHIEQRTVRKRAQ' A
#
# COMPACT_ATOMS: atom_id res chain seq x y z
N ALA A 1 10.21 -4.69 0.03
CA ALA A 1 8.90 -4.03 0.05
C ALA A 1 7.98 -4.81 0.97
N GLU A 2 7.16 -4.12 1.77
CA GLU A 2 6.11 -4.74 2.58
C GLU A 2 4.76 -4.45 1.90
N VAL A 3 3.89 -5.46 1.82
CA VAL A 3 2.62 -5.36 1.09
C VAL A 3 1.47 -5.91 1.91
N GLU A 4 0.30 -5.27 1.80
CA GLU A 4 -0.93 -5.76 2.43
C GLU A 4 -1.55 -6.93 1.65
N ASN A 5 -1.51 -6.86 0.31
CA ASN A 5 -2.08 -7.86 -0.58
C ASN A 5 -0.97 -8.46 -1.45
N LEU A 6 -0.82 -9.78 -1.37
CA LEU A 6 0.04 -10.54 -2.27
C LEU A 6 -0.84 -11.27 -3.28
N VAL A 7 -0.52 -11.14 -4.55
CA VAL A 7 -1.31 -11.68 -5.67
C VAL A 7 -0.39 -12.39 -6.66
N GLU A 8 -0.97 -13.29 -7.45
CA GLU A 8 -0.24 -14.02 -8.48
C GLU A 8 0.22 -13.09 -9.62
N PRO A 9 1.32 -13.40 -10.33
CA PRO A 9 1.76 -12.64 -11.49
C PRO A 9 0.66 -12.53 -12.57
N GLY A 10 0.55 -11.36 -13.19
CA GLY A 10 -0.45 -11.08 -14.23
C GLY A 10 -1.84 -10.72 -13.73
N THR A 11 -2.09 -10.73 -12.41
CA THR A 11 -3.35 -10.27 -11.82
C THR A 11 -3.48 -8.74 -11.77
N ILE A 12 -2.35 -8.02 -11.73
CA ILE A 12 -2.31 -6.56 -11.80
C ILE A 12 -2.12 -6.14 -13.26
N ASP A 13 -2.99 -5.25 -13.73
CA ASP A 13 -2.85 -4.62 -15.05
C ASP A 13 -1.50 -3.87 -15.15
N PRO A 14 -0.68 -4.14 -16.18
CA PRO A 14 0.58 -3.43 -16.39
C PRO A 14 0.48 -1.91 -16.33
N ASP A 15 -0.61 -1.31 -16.81
CA ASP A 15 -0.80 0.16 -16.82
C ASP A 15 -1.07 0.74 -15.42
N HIS A 16 -1.38 -0.11 -14.43
CA HIS A 16 -1.56 0.27 -13.04
C HIS A 16 -0.31 0.02 -12.17
N ILE A 17 0.78 -0.52 -12.72
CA ILE A 17 2.02 -0.75 -11.97
C ILE A 17 2.77 0.57 -11.79
N ILE A 18 2.77 1.09 -10.57
CA ILE A 18 3.49 2.33 -10.21
C ILE A 18 5.00 2.08 -10.05
N THR A 19 5.37 0.99 -9.36
CA THR A 19 6.77 0.63 -9.10
C THR A 19 7.08 -0.72 -9.74
N PRO A 20 7.86 -0.77 -10.84
CA PRO A 20 8.22 -2.01 -11.49
C PRO A 20 8.95 -2.99 -10.57
N GLY A 21 8.68 -4.29 -10.74
CA GLY A 21 9.26 -5.35 -9.91
C GLY A 21 10.79 -5.44 -9.95
N VAL A 22 11.43 -4.93 -11.01
CA VAL A 22 12.91 -4.88 -11.14
C VAL A 22 13.59 -4.10 -10.02
N PHE A 23 12.89 -3.12 -9.41
CA PHE A 23 13.43 -2.33 -8.30
C PHE A 23 13.24 -3.01 -6.93
N VAL A 24 12.52 -4.13 -6.87
CA VAL A 24 12.14 -4.82 -5.62
C VAL A 24 12.83 -6.17 -5.52
N GLN A 25 13.77 -6.32 -4.59
CA GLN A 25 14.54 -7.57 -4.45
C GLN A 25 13.82 -8.62 -3.59
N ARG A 26 12.99 -8.19 -2.64
CA ARG A 26 12.21 -9.05 -1.74
C ARG A 26 10.86 -8.41 -1.39
N ILE A 27 9.84 -9.25 -1.27
CA ILE A 27 8.48 -8.88 -0.86
C ILE A 27 8.18 -9.58 0.47
N LEU A 28 7.67 -8.83 1.45
CA LEU A 28 7.14 -9.37 2.71
C LEU A 28 5.64 -9.12 2.76
N HIS A 29 4.85 -10.17 3.03
CA HIS A 29 3.40 -10.06 3.16
C HIS A 29 3.02 -9.70 4.59
N VAL A 30 2.46 -8.51 4.77
CA VAL A 30 2.05 -7.93 6.07
C VAL A 30 0.58 -7.47 5.96
N PRO A 31 -0.40 -8.39 5.99
CA PRO A 31 -1.79 -8.07 5.62
C PRO A 31 -2.52 -7.11 6.57
N ASN A 32 -2.13 -7.06 7.84
CA ASN A 32 -2.81 -6.29 8.87
C ASN A 32 -1.87 -5.30 9.56
N ALA A 33 -1.04 -4.61 8.77
CA ALA A 33 -0.16 -3.58 9.30
C ALA A 33 -0.99 -2.42 9.91
N THR A 34 -0.74 -2.08 11.17
CA THR A 34 -1.41 -0.96 11.82
C THR A 34 -0.97 0.36 11.20
N LYS A 35 -1.89 1.06 10.53
CA LYS A 35 -1.65 2.41 10.01
C LYS A 35 -1.91 3.44 11.11
N HIS A 36 -0.86 3.77 11.85
CA HIS A 36 -0.94 4.79 12.89
C HIS A 36 -1.21 6.17 12.26
N ILE A 37 -2.18 6.90 12.83
CA ILE A 37 -2.45 8.29 12.47
C ILE A 37 -1.83 9.14 13.58
N GLU A 38 -0.67 9.74 13.30
CA GLU A 38 0.04 10.57 14.27
C GLU A 38 -0.82 11.73 14.77
N GLN A 39 -1.49 12.42 13.84
CA GLN A 39 -2.46 13.46 14.16
C GLN A 39 -3.75 13.24 13.39
N ARG A 40 -4.78 12.75 14.09
CA ARG A 40 -6.11 12.58 13.50
C ARG A 40 -6.83 13.92 13.43
N THR A 41 -6.41 14.76 12.49
CA THR A 41 -7.09 16.01 12.18
C THR A 41 -8.40 15.70 11.48
N VAL A 42 -9.48 16.05 12.15
CA VAL A 42 -10.82 16.02 11.58
C VAL A 42 -11.32 17.46 11.54
N ARG A 43 -12.02 17.82 10.46
CA ARG A 43 -12.68 19.12 10.37
C ARG A 43 -13.66 19.29 11.54
N LYS A 44 -13.52 20.35 12.34
CA LYS A 44 -14.65 20.92 13.11
C LYS A 44 -15.39 21.93 12.22
N ARG A 45 -16.72 21.91 12.30
CA ARG A 45 -17.64 22.62 11.39
C ARG A 45 -17.39 24.13 11.37
N ALA A 46 -17.59 24.72 10.19
CA ALA A 46 -17.79 26.16 10.09
C ALA A 46 -19.00 26.54 10.97
N GLN A 47 -18.88 27.69 11.65
CA GLN A 47 -19.78 28.14 12.72
C GLN A 47 -21.25 28.08 12.32
#